data_AF-A0A379VR26-F1
#
_entry.id   AF-A0A379VR26-F1
#
_cell.length_a   1.000
_cell.length_b   1.000
_cell.length_c   1.000
_cell.angle_alpha   90.00
_cell.angle_beta   90.00
_cell.angle_gamma   90.00
#
_symmetry.space_group_name_H-M   'P 1'
#
loop_
_entity.id
_entity.type
_entity.pdbx_description
1 polymer ?
#
loop_
_entity_poly.entity_id
_entity_poly.type
_entity_poly.pdbx_seq_one_letter_code
_entity_poly.pdbx_strand_id
1 'polypeptide(L)' 'MANIAGYRAIVEAAHEFGRFFTGQITAAGKVPPAKVMVIGAGVAGLAAIGAANSLGADCPRV' A
#
# COMPACT_ATOMS: atom_id res chain seq x y z
N MET A 1 -1.23 18.34 -8.05
CA MET A 1 -0.01 17.54 -7.78
C MET A 1 -0.11 16.57 -6.60
N ALA A 2 -0.89 16.88 -5.54
CA ALA A 2 -0.96 16.05 -4.34
C ALA A 2 -1.40 14.59 -4.55
N ASN A 3 -2.37 14.33 -5.43
CA ASN A 3 -2.83 12.96 -5.74
C ASN A 3 -1.70 12.11 -6.38
N ILE A 4 -1.01 12.68 -7.38
CA ILE A 4 0.11 12.02 -8.06
C ILE A 4 1.23 11.70 -7.06
N ALA A 5 1.53 12.61 -6.13
CA ALA A 5 2.52 12.38 -5.08
C ALA A 5 2.12 11.20 -4.17
N GLY A 6 0.85 11.11 -3.77
CA GLY A 6 0.34 9.99 -2.96
C GLY A 6 0.44 8.64 -3.68
N TYR A 7 0.10 8.60 -4.97
CA TYR A 7 0.25 7.38 -5.79
C TYR A 7 1.73 6.99 -5.97
N ARG A 8 2.60 7.95 -6.30
CA ARG A 8 4.03 7.69 -6.49
C ARG A 8 4.71 7.21 -5.21
N ALA A 9 4.34 7.76 -4.05
CA ALA A 9 4.87 7.30 -2.76
C ALA A 9 4.61 5.81 -2.52
N ILE A 10 3.44 5.29 -2.91
CA ILE A 10 3.12 3.86 -2.78
C ILE A 10 3.89 3.02 -3.79
N VAL A 11 4.08 3.50 -5.02
CA VAL A 11 4.89 2.80 -6.04
C VAL A 11 6.35 2.69 -5.60
N GLU A 12 6.92 3.77 -5.07
CA GLU A 12 8.29 3.78 -4.53
C GLU A 12 8.40 2.87 -3.31
N ALA A 13 7.42 2.91 -2.40
CA ALA A 13 7.37 1.97 -1.28
C ALA A 13 7.28 0.51 -1.74
N ALA A 14 6.51 0.21 -2.79
CA ALA A 14 6.42 -1.13 -3.36
C ALA A 14 7.72 -1.60 -4.03
N HIS A 15 8.50 -0.67 -4.59
CA HIS A 15 9.79 -0.98 -5.19
C HIS A 15 10.86 -1.27 -4.12
N GLU A 16 10.88 -0.50 -3.03
CA GLU A 16 11.86 -0.68 -1.94
C GLU A 16 11.49 -1.84 -1.00
N PHE A 17 10.21 -2.16 -0.89
CA PHE A 17 9.74 -3.21 0.02
C PHE A 17 10.00 -4.60 -0.56
N GLY A 18 10.90 -5.36 0.07
CA GLY A 18 11.30 -6.71 -0.35
C GLY A 18 10.27 -7.83 -0.16
N ARG A 19 8.98 -7.52 0.02
CA ARG A 19 7.89 -8.49 0.17
C ARG A 19 6.67 -8.05 -0.65
N PHE A 20 5.75 -8.97 -0.89
CA PHE A 20 4.51 -8.63 -1.58
C PHE A 20 3.61 -7.74 -0.72
N PHE A 21 3.01 -6.74 -1.38
CA PHE A 21 1.96 -5.91 -0.78
C PHE A 21 0.69 -6.73 -0.58
N THR A 22 0.34 -7.56 -1.56
CA THR A 22 -0.81 -8.45 -1.50
C THR A 22 -0.55 -9.70 -0.67
N GLY A 23 -1.55 -10.09 0.12
CA GLY A 23 -1.56 -11.37 0.80
C GLY A 23 -1.89 -12.48 -0.19
N GLN A 24 -0.96 -13.40 -0.41
CA GLN A 24 -1.14 -14.54 -1.32
C GLN A 24 -1.00 -15.86 -0.58
N ILE A 25 -1.82 -16.83 -0.99
CA ILE A 25 -1.66 -18.22 -0.60
C ILE A 25 -0.97 -18.91 -1.78
N THR A 26 0.22 -19.43 -1.55
CA THR A 26 1.02 -20.15 -2.54
C THR A 26 1.24 -21.59 -2.10
N ALA A 27 1.70 -22.46 -3.02
CA ALA A 27 2.08 -23.82 -2.68
C ALA A 27 3.21 -23.89 -1.63
N ALA A 28 4.04 -22.84 -1.55
CA ALA A 28 5.14 -22.73 -0.58
C ALA A 28 4.70 -22.17 0.79
N GLY A 29 3.42 -21.83 0.96
CA GLY A 29 2.86 -21.29 2.19
C GLY A 29 2.06 -20.00 2.01
N LYS A 30 1.55 -19.49 3.14
CA LYS A 30 0.74 -18.27 3.21
C LYS A 30 1.63 -17.05 3.46
N VAL A 31 1.60 -16.10 2.53
CA VAL A 31 2.25 -14.79 2.69
C VAL A 31 1.22 -13.81 3.24
N PRO A 32 1.43 -13.22 4.43
CA PRO A 32 0.53 -12.18 4.95
C PRO A 32 0.67 -10.90 4.12
N PRO A 33 -0.42 -10.12 3.97
CA PRO A 33 -0.38 -8.84 3.29
C PRO A 33 0.53 -7.83 4.01
N ALA A 34 1.06 -6.87 3.27
CA ALA A 34 1.80 -5.76 3.86
C ALA A 34 0.86 -4.87 4.66
N LYS A 35 1.33 -4.34 5.79
CA LYS A 35 0.59 -3.36 6.58
C LYS A 35 1.07 -1.96 6.23
N VAL A 36 0.16 -1.11 5.77
CA VAL A 36 0.49 0.26 5.36
C VAL A 36 -0.26 1.23 6.26
N MET A 37 0.46 2.15 6.90
CA MET A 37 -0.13 3.21 7.72
C MET A 37 0.09 4.55 7.02
N VAL A 38 -1.00 5.28 6.78
CA VAL A 38 -0.95 6.62 6.18
C VAL A 38 -1.30 7.66 7.25
N ILE A 39 -0.35 8.54 7.57
CA ILE A 39 -0.56 9.61 8.54
C ILE A 39 -1.00 10.87 7.78
N GLY A 40 -2.25 11.28 7.98
CA GLY A 40 -2.86 12.47 7.39
C GLY A 40 -3.78 12.17 6.19
N ALA A 41 -5.07 12.47 6.34
CA ALA A 41 -6.13 12.16 5.37
C ALA A 41 -6.42 13.31 4.36
N GLY A 42 -5.37 13.95 3.86
CA GLY A 42 -5.49 14.95 2.78
C GLY A 42 -5.63 14.30 1.39
N VAL A 43 -5.64 15.10 0.31
CA VAL A 43 -5.73 14.60 -1.07
C VAL A 43 -4.61 13.60 -1.42
N ALA A 44 -3.39 13.84 -0.92
CA ALA A 44 -2.28 12.90 -1.09
C ALA A 44 -2.46 11.62 -0.26
N GLY A 45 -2.94 11.75 0.98
CA GLY A 45 -3.16 10.62 1.87
C GLY A 45 -4.26 9.68 1.37
N LEU A 46 -5.39 10.23 0.94
CA LEU A 46 -6.48 9.44 0.36
C LEU A 46 -6.06 8.72 -0.92
N ALA A 47 -5.24 9.36 -1.76
CA ALA A 47 -4.67 8.72 -2.95
C ALA A 47 -3.72 7.57 -2.59
N ALA A 48 -2.88 7.75 -1.56
CA ALA A 48 -1.99 6.71 -1.05
C ALA A 48 -2.77 5.53 -0.44
N ILE A 49 -3.81 5.80 0.35
CA ILE A 49 -4.70 4.76 0.91
C ILE A 49 -5.39 3.99 -0.21
N GLY A 50 -5.88 4.67 -1.24
CA GLY A 50 -6.49 4.04 -2.42
C GLY A 50 -5.50 3.13 -3.14
N ALA A 51 -4.30 3.63 -3.43
CA ALA A 51 -3.26 2.87 -4.12
C ALA A 51 -2.78 1.64 -3.30
N ALA A 52 -2.56 1.80 -2.00
CA ALA A 52 -2.17 0.70 -1.11
C ALA A 52 -3.25 -0.40 -1.04
N ASN A 53 -4.52 -0.01 -0.91
CA ASN A 53 -5.63 -0.97 -0.90
C ASN A 53 -5.79 -1.68 -2.25
N SER A 54 -5.63 -0.99 -3.38
CA SER A 54 -5.66 -1.62 -4.70
C SER A 54 -4.54 -2.63 -4.91
N LEU A 55 -3.38 -2.45 -4.25
CA LEU A 55 -2.27 -3.40 -4.25
C LEU A 55 -2.48 -4.59 -3.28
N GLY A 56 -3.58 -4.62 -2.54
CA GLY A 56 -3.91 -5.70 -1.60
C GLY A 56 -3.20 -5.62 -0.26
N ALA A 57 -2.62 -4.46 0.07
CA ALA A 57 -2.08 -4.20 1.39
C ALA A 57 -3.22 -3.96 2.39
N ASP A 58 -2.98 -4.40 3.62
CA ASP A 58 -3.84 -4.08 4.77
C ASP A 58 -3.52 -2.66 5.22
N CYS A 59 -4.28 -1.70 4.71
CA CYS A 59 -4.26 -0.33 5.18
C CYS A 59 -5.43 -0.13 6.13
N PRO A 60 -5.19 -0.01 7.46
CA PRO A 60 -6.24 0.35 8.40
C PRO A 60 -6.89 1.65 7.94
N ARG A 61 -8.22 1.70 8.03
CA ARG A 61 -8.93 2.97 7.84
C ARG A 61 -8.52 3.87 8.99
N VAL A 62 -8.07 5.08 8.64
CA VAL A 62 -7.55 6.15 9.52
C VAL A 62 -8.26 6.26 10.86
#